data_AF-S9R260-F1
#
_entry.id   AF-S9R260-F1
#
_cell.length_a   1.000
_cell.length_b   1.000
_cell.length_c   1.000
_cell.angle_alpha   90.00
_cell.angle_beta   90.00
_cell.angle_gamma   90.00
#
_symmetry.space_group_name_H-M   'P 1'
#
loop_
_entity.id
_entity.type
_entity.pdbx_description
1 polymer ?
#
loop_
_entity_poly.entity_id
_entity_poly.type
_entity_poly.pdbx_seq_one_letter_code
_entity_poly.pdbx_strand_id
1 'polypeptide(L)'
;MACLMITAMAAVHGPALAQETASSGTFLGRLILGAGQQKVAIDTPQSVTAVEQEDLDREQPQTVGQVFRNVPGVQIAGSDRPLGFAFNIRGIGATEQTASEARIIVNVDGVPKFYEQYRMGSFFSDPELYRRVEVLRGPGSATLYGSGAIGGAVNFETKDAGDFIPEGGEGALRLRFGIESNGNGRLFSGIYASQPVEGAEFLAALNYRTADSYQDGDGNTVQGTDFAAPSGLLKGTFALAENQTLRLSWQRFTSDADGAAYAQTGGAGAADVFGLVDRNVQDDTLSLDWRMEGGAWLNPHVQLAYSDTTVIQENARSTTGTARPCFPYAASSNVFCDTEYAYRTAMLKFENTGETSGAGWDAFLTYGVQFTNQQRVADSAGPIGFHPEGQDRKVGLYAQGEFVIADRLTLIPGARIDLARRTAGADVPGGSEVEDQASALTFARSTI
;
A
#
# COMPACT_ATOMS: atom_id res chain seq x y z
N MET A 1 -50.79 40.63 42.61
CA MET A 1 -51.50 39.67 43.48
C MET A 1 -52.11 38.60 42.57
N ALA A 2 -51.24 37.73 42.03
CA ALA A 2 -51.23 36.25 42.16
C ALA A 2 -51.85 35.61 40.88
N CYS A 3 -51.13 35.24 39.82
CA CYS A 3 -49.99 34.32 39.59
C CYS A 3 -50.35 32.82 39.70
N LEU A 4 -50.42 32.10 38.56
CA LEU A 4 -50.15 30.66 38.39
C LEU A 4 -50.08 30.36 36.87
N MET A 5 -48.91 30.45 36.23
CA MET A 5 -47.91 29.38 35.98
C MET A 5 -48.41 28.25 35.07
N ILE A 6 -48.01 28.34 33.79
CA ILE A 6 -48.09 27.29 32.76
C ILE A 6 -46.88 26.37 32.97
N THR A 7 -47.14 25.10 33.27
CA THR A 7 -46.10 24.08 33.49
C THR A 7 -45.57 23.57 32.15
N ALA A 8 -44.34 23.92 31.80
CA ALA A 8 -43.60 23.30 30.70
C ALA A 8 -43.01 21.96 31.19
N MET A 9 -43.47 20.85 30.62
CA MET A 9 -42.89 19.52 30.85
C MET A 9 -41.57 19.42 30.06
N ALA A 10 -40.45 19.62 30.75
CA ALA A 10 -39.14 19.28 30.23
C ALA A 10 -38.93 17.76 30.35
N ALA A 11 -38.91 17.06 29.21
CA ALA A 11 -38.51 15.66 29.14
C ALA A 11 -37.00 15.56 29.37
N VAL A 12 -36.60 15.38 30.63
CA VAL A 12 -35.24 15.02 31.01
C VAL A 12 -34.97 13.60 30.51
N HIS A 13 -34.33 13.49 29.36
CA HIS A 13 -33.73 12.24 28.91
C HIS A 13 -32.49 12.02 29.78
N GLY A 14 -32.61 11.14 30.78
CA GLY A 14 -31.45 10.69 31.53
C GLY A 14 -30.46 10.00 30.58
N PRO A 15 -29.14 10.20 30.75
CA PRO A 15 -28.18 9.41 30.00
C PRO A 15 -28.38 7.94 30.39
N ALA A 16 -28.82 7.14 29.43
CA ALA A 16 -28.69 5.69 29.51
C ALA A 16 -27.19 5.40 29.54
N LEU A 17 -26.66 5.13 30.73
CA LEU A 17 -25.36 4.49 30.86
C LEU A 17 -25.51 3.11 30.25
N ALA A 18 -25.13 2.98 28.98
CA ALA A 18 -24.87 1.68 28.37
C ALA A 18 -23.80 1.02 29.24
N GLN A 19 -24.21 -0.02 29.96
CA GLN A 19 -23.32 -0.87 30.72
C GLN A 19 -22.43 -1.57 29.68
N GLU A 20 -21.22 -1.06 29.52
CA GLU A 20 -20.14 -1.70 28.77
C GLU A 20 -19.97 -3.09 29.37
N THR A 21 -20.62 -4.07 28.75
CA THR A 21 -20.34 -5.46 29.04
C THR A 21 -19.00 -5.66 28.37
N ALA A 22 -17.92 -5.45 29.12
CA ALA A 22 -16.58 -5.85 28.71
C ALA A 22 -16.67 -7.36 28.45
N SER A 23 -16.95 -7.73 27.20
CA SER A 23 -16.64 -9.05 26.70
C SER A 23 -15.14 -9.16 26.89
N SER A 24 -14.73 -9.86 27.94
CA SER A 24 -13.36 -10.32 28.10
C SER A 24 -13.12 -11.37 27.02
N GLY A 25 -13.11 -10.92 25.76
CA GLY A 25 -12.71 -11.71 24.62
C GLY A 25 -11.22 -11.92 24.80
N THR A 26 -10.83 -13.18 24.99
CA THR A 26 -9.43 -13.57 24.91
C THR A 26 -8.88 -13.02 23.60
N PHE A 27 -7.88 -12.13 23.67
CA PHE A 27 -7.21 -11.64 22.48
C PHE A 27 -6.56 -12.84 21.78
N LEU A 28 -7.16 -13.28 20.67
CA LEU A 28 -6.70 -14.43 19.88
C LEU A 28 -5.42 -14.11 19.08
N GLY A 29 -4.78 -12.96 19.33
CA GLY A 29 -3.64 -12.49 18.58
C GLY A 29 -4.03 -11.93 17.20
N ARG A 30 -3.08 -11.29 16.52
CA ARG A 30 -3.31 -10.74 15.18
C ARG A 30 -3.22 -11.86 14.16
N LEU A 31 -4.26 -12.06 13.35
CA LEU A 31 -4.21 -13.02 12.25
C LEU A 31 -3.24 -12.53 11.16
N ILE A 32 -2.83 -13.40 10.24
CA ILE A 32 -1.99 -13.09 9.07
C ILE A 32 -2.64 -13.70 7.83
N LEU A 33 -2.80 -12.88 6.79
CA LEU A 33 -3.40 -13.27 5.52
C LEU A 33 -2.30 -13.81 4.59
N GLY A 34 -1.91 -15.06 4.82
CA GLY A 34 -1.01 -15.82 3.96
C GLY A 34 -1.76 -16.69 2.94
N ALA A 35 -1.01 -17.55 2.22
CA ALA A 35 -1.61 -18.70 1.56
C ALA A 35 -1.89 -19.81 2.59
N GLY A 36 -3.08 -20.41 2.53
CA GLY A 36 -3.49 -21.46 3.48
C GLY A 36 -4.34 -20.91 4.62
N GLN A 37 -4.13 -21.41 5.84
CA GLN A 37 -4.91 -20.97 7.00
C GLN A 37 -4.50 -19.58 7.49
N GLN A 38 -5.50 -18.78 7.84
CA GLN A 38 -5.26 -17.58 8.64
C GLN A 38 -4.69 -17.99 9.99
N LYS A 39 -3.49 -17.53 10.30
CA LYS A 39 -2.78 -17.87 11.53
C LYS A 39 -2.51 -16.64 12.35
N VAL A 40 -2.47 -16.83 13.66
CA VAL A 40 -1.94 -15.79 14.56
C VAL A 40 -0.49 -15.52 14.18
N ALA A 41 -0.07 -14.26 14.20
CA ALA A 41 1.26 -13.83 13.83
C ALA A 41 2.37 -14.56 14.61
N ILE A 42 2.09 -14.96 15.87
CA ILE A 42 3.03 -15.71 16.71
C ILE A 42 3.18 -17.18 16.28
N ASP A 43 2.13 -17.75 15.67
CA ASP A 43 2.10 -19.15 15.20
C ASP A 43 2.59 -19.28 13.76
N THR A 44 2.83 -18.16 13.08
CA THR A 44 3.37 -18.12 11.73
C THR A 44 4.88 -18.37 11.77
N PRO A 45 5.44 -19.35 11.03
CA PRO A 45 6.88 -19.63 10.97
C PRO A 45 7.67 -18.56 10.17
N GLN A 46 7.24 -17.30 10.21
CA GLN A 46 7.83 -16.16 9.51
C GLN A 46 7.74 -14.92 10.39
N SER A 47 8.76 -14.04 10.32
CA SER A 47 8.73 -12.76 11.02
C SER A 47 7.72 -11.81 10.37
N VAL A 48 6.52 -11.76 10.92
CA VAL A 48 5.41 -10.98 10.40
C VAL A 48 4.87 -10.01 11.45
N THR A 49 4.38 -8.87 10.99
CA THR A 49 3.65 -7.91 11.83
C THR A 49 2.48 -7.38 11.03
N ALA A 50 1.27 -7.51 11.59
CA ALA A 50 0.09 -6.83 11.10
C ALA A 50 -0.15 -5.57 11.96
N VAL A 51 -0.45 -4.46 11.30
CA VAL A 51 -1.00 -3.23 11.89
C VAL A 51 -2.47 -3.20 11.49
N GLU A 52 -3.38 -3.37 12.45
CA GLU A 52 -4.81 -3.50 12.19
C GLU A 52 -5.52 -2.13 12.31
N GLN A 53 -6.82 -2.09 12.01
CA GLN A 53 -7.62 -0.86 11.98
C GLN A 53 -7.61 -0.13 13.32
N GLU A 54 -7.63 -0.87 14.44
CA GLU A 54 -7.58 -0.30 15.78
C GLU A 54 -6.22 0.34 16.09
N ASP A 55 -5.14 -0.20 15.54
CA ASP A 55 -3.81 0.42 15.64
C ASP A 55 -3.78 1.71 14.82
N LEU A 56 -4.27 1.69 13.59
CA LEU A 56 -4.34 2.88 12.72
C LEU A 56 -5.21 3.99 13.35
N ASP A 57 -6.32 3.62 13.97
CA ASP A 57 -7.21 4.57 14.66
C ASP A 57 -6.61 5.14 15.94
N ARG A 58 -5.80 4.34 16.66
CA ARG A 58 -5.09 4.78 17.87
C ARG A 58 -3.89 5.68 17.54
N GLU A 59 -3.07 5.28 16.58
CA GLU A 59 -1.82 5.99 16.23
C GLU A 59 -2.08 7.23 15.35
N GLN A 60 -3.21 7.26 14.63
CA GLN A 60 -3.61 8.37 13.75
C GLN A 60 -2.50 8.83 12.79
N PRO A 61 -1.90 7.90 12.01
CA PRO A 61 -0.78 8.22 11.15
C PRO A 61 -1.18 9.27 10.10
N GLN A 62 -0.38 10.33 9.97
CA GLN A 62 -0.58 11.36 8.96
C GLN A 62 -0.07 10.93 7.59
N THR A 63 0.87 10.00 7.58
CA THR A 63 1.47 9.47 6.37
C THR A 63 1.68 7.97 6.47
N VAL A 64 1.85 7.31 5.32
CA VAL A 64 2.19 5.89 5.28
C VAL A 64 3.47 5.59 6.07
N GLY A 65 4.46 6.49 6.03
CA GLY A 65 5.68 6.35 6.82
C GLY A 65 5.43 6.21 8.32
N GLN A 66 4.44 6.94 8.85
CA GLN A 66 4.11 6.93 10.28
C GLN A 66 3.48 5.62 10.74
N VAL A 67 2.81 4.87 9.83
CA VAL A 67 2.25 3.53 10.12
C VAL A 67 3.33 2.57 10.64
N PHE A 68 4.57 2.73 10.16
CA PHE A 68 5.66 1.81 10.46
C PHE A 68 6.53 2.21 11.66
N ARG A 69 6.27 3.35 12.33
CA ARG A 69 7.08 3.84 13.46
C ARG A 69 7.23 2.81 14.58
N ASN A 70 6.16 2.04 14.82
CA ASN A 70 6.12 1.01 15.86
C ASN A 70 6.32 -0.41 15.32
N VAL A 71 6.74 -0.57 14.06
CA VAL A 71 6.94 -1.87 13.41
C VAL A 71 8.43 -2.23 13.44
N PRO A 72 8.88 -3.18 14.30
CA PRO A 72 10.30 -3.44 14.47
C PRO A 72 10.99 -3.90 13.19
N GLY A 73 12.22 -3.45 12.97
CA GLY A 73 13.04 -3.85 11.82
C GLY A 73 12.54 -3.31 10.47
N VAL A 74 11.56 -2.40 10.48
CA VAL A 74 11.12 -1.64 9.31
C VAL A 74 11.52 -0.20 9.54
N GLN A 75 12.16 0.39 8.53
CA GLN A 75 12.48 1.80 8.46
C GLN A 75 11.92 2.32 7.15
N ILE A 76 11.43 3.56 7.16
CA ILE A 76 10.97 4.22 5.96
C ILE A 76 12.01 5.27 5.63
N ALA A 77 12.69 5.11 4.50
CA ALA A 77 13.52 6.16 3.94
C ALA A 77 12.60 7.28 3.45
N GLY A 78 13.01 8.53 3.69
CA GLY A 78 12.18 9.71 3.49
C GLY A 78 12.20 10.61 4.71
N SER A 79 11.44 11.70 4.67
CA SER A 79 11.13 12.53 5.83
C SER A 79 9.66 12.33 6.25
N ASP A 80 9.19 13.05 7.27
CA ASP A 80 7.75 13.13 7.62
C ASP A 80 6.89 13.85 6.55
N ARG A 81 7.41 13.96 5.31
CA ARG A 81 6.69 14.46 4.13
C ARG A 81 5.62 13.45 3.71
N PRO A 82 4.56 13.87 3.00
CA PRO A 82 3.56 12.98 2.41
C PRO A 82 4.06 12.13 1.23
N LEU A 83 5.23 12.48 0.67
CA LEU A 83 5.91 11.75 -0.40
C LEU A 83 7.31 11.35 0.10
N GLY A 84 8.07 10.61 -0.71
CA GLY A 84 9.43 10.21 -0.34
C GLY A 84 9.53 8.86 0.35
N PHE A 85 8.42 8.16 0.59
CA PHE A 85 8.43 6.88 1.29
C PHE A 85 9.10 5.80 0.45
N ALA A 86 10.13 5.19 1.02
CA ALA A 86 10.70 3.97 0.49
C ALA A 86 10.95 2.98 1.63
N PHE A 87 10.68 1.70 1.39
CA PHE A 87 10.75 0.71 2.45
C PHE A 87 12.18 0.20 2.63
N ASN A 88 12.59 0.05 3.89
CA ASN A 88 13.80 -0.65 4.31
C ASN A 88 13.43 -1.66 5.38
N ILE A 89 13.68 -2.94 5.12
CA ILE A 89 13.40 -4.03 6.05
C ILE A 89 14.72 -4.70 6.38
N ARG A 90 15.14 -4.60 7.65
CA ARG A 90 16.40 -5.17 8.16
C ARG A 90 17.63 -4.76 7.33
N GLY A 91 17.67 -3.52 6.85
CA GLY A 91 18.77 -2.99 6.03
C GLY A 91 18.66 -3.30 4.53
N ILE A 92 17.66 -4.06 4.10
CA ILE A 92 17.42 -4.40 2.69
C ILE A 92 16.30 -3.50 2.14
N GLY A 93 16.47 -2.99 0.93
CA GLY A 93 15.49 -2.15 0.27
C GLY A 93 16.05 -0.78 -0.09
N ALA A 94 15.16 0.18 -0.20
CA ALA A 94 15.50 1.54 -0.57
C ALA A 94 16.09 2.29 0.64
N THR A 95 17.33 2.71 0.50
CA THR A 95 17.90 3.80 1.31
C THR A 95 17.83 5.10 0.49
N GLU A 96 18.14 6.24 1.08
CA GLU A 96 17.98 7.62 0.52
C GLU A 96 18.42 7.87 -0.94
N GLN A 97 19.09 6.93 -1.59
CA GLN A 97 19.78 7.01 -2.89
C GLN A 97 19.29 6.02 -3.96
N THR A 98 18.24 5.22 -3.74
CA THR A 98 18.10 4.00 -4.57
C THR A 98 17.40 4.18 -5.91
N ALA A 99 18.23 4.18 -6.95
CA ALA A 99 17.94 3.68 -8.30
C ALA A 99 18.02 2.13 -8.37
N SER A 100 17.57 1.41 -7.33
CA SER A 100 17.67 -0.06 -7.27
C SER A 100 16.29 -0.69 -7.38
N GLU A 101 16.21 -1.79 -8.14
CA GLU A 101 15.07 -2.70 -8.17
C GLU A 101 14.54 -2.95 -6.76
N ALA A 102 13.20 -2.92 -6.61
CA ALA A 102 12.53 -3.03 -5.34
C ALA A 102 12.81 -4.42 -4.74
N ARG A 103 13.72 -4.47 -3.76
CA ARG A 103 14.04 -5.67 -2.97
C ARG A 103 12.96 -5.98 -1.93
N ILE A 104 11.93 -5.17 -1.87
CA ILE A 104 10.73 -5.32 -1.04
C ILE A 104 9.55 -5.19 -1.97
N ILE A 105 8.69 -6.20 -1.98
CA ILE A 105 7.45 -6.15 -2.76
C ILE A 105 6.41 -5.34 -1.98
N VAL A 106 5.71 -4.43 -2.65
CA VAL A 106 4.63 -3.64 -2.06
C VAL A 106 3.36 -3.93 -2.84
N ASN A 107 2.29 -4.28 -2.13
CA ASN A 107 0.99 -4.55 -2.74
C ASN A 107 -0.12 -3.76 -2.05
N VAL A 108 -1.12 -3.35 -2.83
CA VAL A 108 -2.40 -2.85 -2.32
C VAL A 108 -3.48 -3.80 -2.82
N ASP A 109 -4.15 -4.50 -1.92
CA ASP A 109 -5.13 -5.55 -2.24
C ASP A 109 -4.60 -6.61 -3.23
N GLY A 110 -3.30 -6.93 -3.13
CA GLY A 110 -2.63 -7.86 -4.04
C GLY A 110 -2.22 -7.27 -5.40
N VAL A 111 -2.52 -5.99 -5.66
CA VAL A 111 -2.03 -5.26 -6.84
C VAL A 111 -0.59 -4.82 -6.59
N PRO A 112 0.38 -5.22 -7.44
CA PRO A 112 1.77 -4.81 -7.28
C PRO A 112 1.92 -3.30 -7.52
N LYS A 113 2.61 -2.65 -6.59
CA LYS A 113 2.93 -1.23 -6.64
C LYS A 113 4.43 -1.07 -6.80
N PHE A 114 4.83 -0.30 -7.81
CA PHE A 114 6.22 0.02 -8.06
C PHE A 114 6.32 1.42 -8.62
N TYR A 115 7.20 2.20 -8.03
CA TYR A 115 7.66 3.46 -8.56
C TYR A 115 9.12 3.62 -8.20
N GLU A 116 9.91 4.18 -9.11
CA GLU A 116 11.28 4.59 -8.82
C GLU A 116 11.52 5.91 -9.53
N GLN A 117 12.07 6.88 -8.82
CA GLN A 117 12.67 8.07 -9.39
C GLN A 117 13.69 8.56 -8.38
N TYR A 118 14.77 9.16 -8.89
CA TYR A 118 15.82 9.74 -8.06
C TYR A 118 15.23 10.65 -6.97
N ARG A 119 15.42 10.25 -5.71
CA ARG A 119 15.00 10.95 -4.48
C ARG A 119 13.49 11.21 -4.31
N MET A 120 12.61 10.44 -4.97
CA MET A 120 11.15 10.56 -4.82
C MET A 120 10.47 9.62 -3.84
N GLY A 121 11.14 8.53 -3.45
CA GLY A 121 10.46 7.40 -2.83
C GLY A 121 9.81 6.50 -3.88
N SER A 122 9.03 5.52 -3.42
CA SER A 122 8.53 4.42 -4.22
C SER A 122 7.05 4.07 -4.00
N PHE A 123 6.38 4.74 -3.06
CA PHE A 123 4.98 4.47 -2.72
C PHE A 123 4.25 5.74 -2.29
N PHE A 124 3.08 5.97 -2.87
CA PHE A 124 2.27 7.17 -2.64
C PHE A 124 0.84 6.75 -2.34
N SER A 125 0.37 7.05 -1.13
CA SER A 125 -0.99 6.72 -0.70
C SER A 125 -1.35 7.44 0.60
N ASP A 126 -2.63 7.40 0.96
CA ASP A 126 -3.17 7.90 2.23
C ASP A 126 -3.42 6.73 3.18
N PRO A 127 -2.85 6.74 4.41
CA PRO A 127 -3.10 5.69 5.39
C PRO A 127 -4.58 5.54 5.78
N GLU A 128 -5.41 6.58 5.60
CA GLU A 128 -6.84 6.53 5.91
C GLU A 128 -7.64 5.62 4.95
N LEU A 129 -7.05 5.14 3.84
CA LEU A 129 -7.71 4.19 2.93
C LEU A 129 -7.60 2.73 3.42
N TYR A 130 -6.69 2.46 4.35
CA TYR A 130 -6.35 1.11 4.76
C TYR A 130 -7.01 0.73 6.07
N ARG A 131 -7.42 -0.55 6.14
CA ARG A 131 -7.83 -1.18 7.39
C ARG A 131 -6.71 -1.98 8.02
N ARG A 132 -5.74 -2.40 7.21
CA ARG A 132 -4.69 -3.31 7.65
C ARG A 132 -3.44 -3.15 6.80
N VAL A 133 -2.29 -3.27 7.45
CA VAL A 133 -0.97 -3.30 6.81
C VAL A 133 -0.15 -4.45 7.38
N GLU A 134 0.26 -5.36 6.53
CA GLU A 134 1.11 -6.49 6.91
C GLU A 134 2.54 -6.31 6.41
N VAL A 135 3.50 -6.60 7.27
CA VAL A 135 4.92 -6.64 6.91
C VAL A 135 5.48 -8.03 7.14
N LEU A 136 5.78 -8.71 6.05
CA LEU A 136 6.48 -9.99 6.01
C LEU A 136 7.97 -9.70 5.82
N ARG A 137 8.81 -10.05 6.80
CA ARG A 137 10.24 -9.73 6.77
C ARG A 137 11.06 -10.90 6.25
N GLY A 138 12.02 -10.60 5.39
CA GLY A 138 12.92 -11.57 4.77
C GLY A 138 12.30 -12.36 3.62
N PRO A 139 13.07 -13.26 2.99
CA PRO A 139 12.74 -13.87 1.70
C PRO A 139 11.63 -14.93 1.76
N GLY A 140 11.07 -15.22 2.94
CA GLY A 140 9.99 -16.21 3.09
C GLY A 140 8.73 -15.88 2.27
N SER A 141 8.52 -14.61 1.94
CA SER A 141 7.42 -14.15 1.08
C SER A 141 7.68 -14.34 -0.42
N ALA A 142 8.89 -14.72 -0.85
CA ALA A 142 9.26 -14.72 -2.26
C ALA A 142 8.43 -15.69 -3.13
N THR A 143 7.97 -16.81 -2.55
CA THR A 143 7.18 -17.81 -3.29
C THR A 143 5.84 -17.25 -3.77
N LEU A 144 5.09 -16.59 -2.89
CA LEU A 144 3.74 -16.08 -3.23
C LEU A 144 3.79 -14.68 -3.85
N TYR A 145 4.70 -13.82 -3.40
CA TYR A 145 4.67 -12.38 -3.75
C TYR A 145 5.67 -12.00 -4.85
N GLY A 146 6.63 -12.86 -5.21
CA GLY A 146 7.61 -12.60 -6.27
C GLY A 146 9.06 -12.83 -5.84
N SER A 147 9.91 -13.31 -6.75
CA SER A 147 11.34 -13.57 -6.47
C SER A 147 12.14 -12.34 -6.03
N GLY A 148 11.62 -11.13 -6.28
CA GLY A 148 12.21 -9.86 -5.82
C GLY A 148 12.05 -9.57 -4.32
N ALA A 149 11.27 -10.36 -3.57
CA ALA A 149 10.98 -10.14 -2.15
C ALA A 149 12.14 -10.49 -1.19
N ILE A 150 13.38 -10.11 -1.52
CA ILE A 150 14.59 -10.47 -0.75
C ILE A 150 14.54 -9.90 0.68
N GLY A 151 14.13 -8.63 0.80
CA GLY A 151 13.92 -7.95 2.08
C GLY A 151 12.58 -8.28 2.72
N GLY A 152 11.61 -8.70 1.92
CA GLY A 152 10.27 -9.04 2.37
C GLY A 152 9.16 -8.50 1.47
N ALA A 153 7.95 -8.45 2.02
CA ALA A 153 6.78 -7.87 1.39
C ALA A 153 6.00 -6.97 2.38
N VAL A 154 5.38 -5.92 1.86
CA VAL A 154 4.45 -5.04 2.56
C VAL A 154 3.11 -5.10 1.84
N ASN A 155 2.08 -5.59 2.50
CA ASN A 155 0.74 -5.70 1.93
C ASN A 155 -0.20 -4.73 2.64
N PHE A 156 -0.83 -3.87 1.87
CA PHE A 156 -1.89 -2.98 2.32
C PHE A 156 -3.24 -3.58 1.94
N GLU A 157 -4.17 -3.61 2.88
CA GLU A 157 -5.56 -4.00 2.63
C GLU A 157 -6.46 -2.79 2.83
N THR A 158 -7.23 -2.45 1.79
CA THR A 158 -8.13 -1.31 1.83
C THR A 158 -9.41 -1.65 2.58
N LYS A 159 -10.02 -0.63 3.17
CA LYS A 159 -11.32 -0.71 3.86
C LYS A 159 -12.40 -1.35 2.98
N ASP A 160 -13.28 -2.14 3.58
CA ASP A 160 -14.40 -2.82 2.93
C ASP A 160 -15.73 -2.45 3.59
N ALA A 161 -16.84 -2.64 2.89
CA ALA A 161 -18.16 -2.24 3.37
C ALA A 161 -18.54 -2.96 4.67
N GLY A 162 -18.26 -4.26 4.74
CA GLY A 162 -18.49 -5.09 5.93
C GLY A 162 -17.73 -4.64 7.19
N ASP A 163 -16.71 -3.77 7.06
CA ASP A 163 -16.03 -3.19 8.22
C ASP A 163 -16.88 -2.14 8.95
N PHE A 164 -17.92 -1.61 8.28
CA PHE A 164 -18.73 -0.49 8.78
C PHE A 164 -20.20 -0.83 8.93
N ILE A 165 -20.73 -1.73 8.10
CA ILE A 165 -22.13 -2.13 8.16
C ILE A 165 -22.32 -3.07 9.36
N PRO A 166 -23.11 -2.69 10.37
CA PRO A 166 -23.37 -3.57 11.51
C PRO A 166 -24.20 -4.79 11.07
N GLU A 167 -24.13 -5.87 11.83
CA GLU A 167 -24.95 -7.07 11.58
C GLU A 167 -26.44 -6.71 11.47
N GLY A 168 -27.08 -7.13 10.36
CA GLY A 168 -28.47 -6.81 10.06
C GLY A 168 -28.75 -5.38 9.59
N GLY A 169 -27.72 -4.55 9.41
CA GLY A 169 -27.82 -3.21 8.84
C GLY A 169 -27.71 -3.20 7.32
N GLU A 170 -28.24 -2.14 6.68
CA GLU A 170 -28.20 -1.96 5.22
C GLU A 170 -27.19 -0.88 4.78
N GLY A 171 -26.54 -0.20 5.73
CA GLY A 171 -25.54 0.81 5.44
C GLY A 171 -25.00 1.54 6.66
N ALA A 172 -23.94 2.31 6.42
CA ALA A 172 -23.25 3.10 7.43
C ALA A 172 -22.63 4.37 6.82
N LEU A 173 -22.55 5.44 7.61
CA LEU A 173 -21.82 6.65 7.29
C LEU A 173 -20.84 6.94 8.44
N ARG A 174 -19.54 7.01 8.13
CA ARG A 174 -18.48 7.42 9.07
C ARG A 174 -17.87 8.73 8.60
N LEU A 175 -17.83 9.71 9.49
CA LEU A 175 -17.14 10.99 9.27
C LEU A 175 -16.02 11.12 10.30
N ARG A 176 -14.82 11.51 9.85
CA ARG A 176 -13.66 11.76 10.71
C ARG A 176 -13.06 13.12 10.35
N PHE A 177 -12.78 13.89 11.39
CA PHE A 177 -12.08 15.16 11.30
C PHE A 177 -10.84 15.08 12.18
N GLY A 178 -9.68 15.48 11.64
CA GLY A 178 -8.41 15.49 12.36
C GLY A 178 -7.75 16.85 12.28
N ILE A 179 -7.06 17.24 13.35
CA ILE A 179 -6.21 18.44 13.40
C ILE A 179 -4.86 18.06 14.01
N GLU A 180 -3.81 18.73 13.56
CA GLU A 180 -2.43 18.50 13.96
C GLU A 180 -1.74 19.85 14.13
N SER A 181 -0.86 19.97 15.13
CA SER A 181 -0.33 21.27 15.56
C SER A 181 0.98 21.68 14.88
N ASN A 182 1.80 20.73 14.45
CA ASN A 182 3.12 20.97 13.84
C ASN A 182 3.03 20.93 12.31
N GLY A 183 2.63 22.07 11.73
CA GLY A 183 2.27 22.19 10.32
C GLY A 183 0.77 22.39 10.12
N ASN A 184 0.00 22.73 11.16
CA ASN A 184 -1.43 23.01 11.09
C ASN A 184 -2.23 21.96 10.30
N GLY A 185 -1.84 20.68 10.39
CA GLY A 185 -2.40 19.61 9.59
C GLY A 185 -3.90 19.44 9.81
N ARG A 186 -4.62 19.11 8.75
CA ARG A 186 -6.07 18.85 8.77
C ARG A 186 -6.39 17.59 8.00
N LEU A 187 -7.33 16.81 8.50
CA LEU A 187 -7.89 15.65 7.82
C LEU A 187 -9.41 15.79 7.80
N PHE A 188 -9.99 15.63 6.63
CA PHE A 188 -11.38 15.23 6.46
C PHE A 188 -11.42 13.83 5.86
N SER A 189 -12.25 12.95 6.40
CA SER A 189 -12.53 11.64 5.84
C SER A 189 -14.02 11.33 5.97
N GLY A 190 -14.62 10.91 4.85
CA GLY A 190 -15.99 10.46 4.78
C GLY A 190 -16.07 9.10 4.12
N ILE A 191 -16.69 8.14 4.81
CA ILE A 191 -16.91 6.78 4.31
C ILE A 191 -18.41 6.51 4.31
N TYR A 192 -18.93 6.10 3.17
CA TYR A 192 -20.27 5.58 3.01
C TYR A 192 -20.17 4.10 2.62
N ALA A 193 -20.82 3.23 3.37
CA ALA A 193 -20.95 1.82 3.06
C ALA A 193 -22.43 1.45 2.96
N SER A 194 -22.79 0.58 2.03
CA SER A 194 -24.17 0.10 1.89
C SER A 194 -24.25 -1.32 1.36
N GLN A 195 -25.33 -2.00 1.74
CA GLN A 195 -25.74 -3.30 1.24
C GLN A 195 -27.23 -3.21 0.88
N PRO A 196 -27.59 -2.62 -0.27
CA PRO A 196 -28.99 -2.40 -0.64
C PRO A 196 -29.75 -3.70 -0.93
N VAL A 197 -29.03 -4.77 -1.29
CA VAL A 197 -29.57 -6.12 -1.47
C VAL A 197 -28.55 -7.11 -0.92
N GLU A 198 -29.04 -8.25 -0.43
CA GLU A 198 -28.18 -9.34 0.05
C GLU A 198 -27.17 -9.74 -1.02
N GLY A 199 -25.90 -9.87 -0.62
CA GLY A 199 -24.81 -10.23 -1.52
C GLY A 199 -24.30 -9.11 -2.43
N ALA A 200 -24.78 -7.86 -2.32
CA ALA A 200 -24.18 -6.73 -3.05
C ALA A 200 -23.82 -5.60 -2.08
N GLU A 201 -22.52 -5.40 -1.87
CA GLU A 201 -21.98 -4.42 -0.95
C GLU A 201 -21.19 -3.35 -1.71
N PHE A 202 -21.29 -2.11 -1.24
CA PHE A 202 -20.62 -0.96 -1.82
C PHE A 202 -19.93 -0.15 -0.72
N LEU A 203 -18.73 0.34 -1.02
CA LEU A 203 -18.03 1.31 -0.20
C LEU A 203 -17.51 2.46 -1.06
N ALA A 204 -17.71 3.68 -0.57
CA ALA A 204 -17.09 4.88 -1.08
C ALA A 204 -16.40 5.62 0.07
N ALA A 205 -15.09 5.83 -0.04
CA ALA A 205 -14.32 6.65 0.88
C ALA A 205 -13.73 7.85 0.12
N LEU A 206 -13.80 9.02 0.74
CA LEU A 206 -13.18 10.26 0.27
C LEU A 206 -12.43 10.89 1.43
N ASN A 207 -11.15 11.19 1.21
CA ASN A 207 -10.33 11.87 2.18
C ASN A 207 -9.68 13.10 1.57
N TYR A 208 -9.45 14.11 2.40
CA TYR A 208 -8.69 15.29 2.04
C TYR A 208 -7.79 15.65 3.20
N ARG A 209 -6.47 15.59 2.96
CA ARG A 209 -5.45 15.95 3.94
C ARG A 209 -4.69 17.17 3.48
N THR A 210 -4.44 18.10 4.39
CA THR A 210 -3.61 19.27 4.13
C THR A 210 -2.67 19.50 5.29
N ALA A 211 -1.46 19.97 5.04
CA ALA A 211 -0.57 20.50 6.07
C ALA A 211 0.32 21.59 5.49
N ASP A 212 0.70 22.54 6.33
CA ASP A 212 1.78 23.50 6.11
C ASP A 212 3.14 22.85 6.38
N SER A 213 4.22 23.60 6.16
CA SER A 213 5.57 23.14 6.48
C SER A 213 5.74 22.93 8.00
N TYR A 214 6.30 21.79 8.41
CA TYR A 214 6.48 21.43 9.82
C TYR A 214 7.82 21.92 10.39
N GLN A 215 7.97 21.91 11.71
CA GLN A 215 9.22 22.19 12.41
C GLN A 215 9.90 20.92 12.90
N ASP A 216 11.20 20.80 12.68
CA ASP A 216 12.01 19.69 13.22
C ASP A 216 12.27 19.84 14.73
N GLY A 217 12.99 18.86 15.30
CA GLY A 217 13.29 18.84 16.74
C GLY A 217 14.20 19.98 17.21
N ASP A 218 14.90 20.65 16.30
CA ASP A 218 15.73 21.82 16.58
C ASP A 218 14.96 23.14 16.36
N GLY A 219 13.67 23.06 15.99
CA GLY A 219 12.78 24.20 15.74
C GLY A 219 12.95 24.83 14.36
N ASN A 220 13.66 24.20 13.45
CA ASN A 220 13.82 24.72 12.08
C ASN A 220 12.60 24.31 11.24
N THR A 221 12.05 25.26 10.49
CA THR A 221 11.04 24.94 9.48
C THR A 221 11.67 24.12 8.37
N VAL A 222 11.09 22.95 8.12
CA VAL A 222 11.50 22.10 6.99
C VAL A 222 10.75 22.58 5.76
N GLN A 223 11.45 23.28 4.86
CA GLN A 223 10.81 23.87 3.68
C GLN A 223 10.33 22.81 2.67
N GLY A 224 9.25 23.13 1.95
CA GLY A 224 8.70 22.32 0.87
C GLY A 224 8.14 20.98 1.36
N THR A 225 7.58 20.96 2.58
CA THR A 225 6.89 19.81 3.18
C THR A 225 5.39 20.03 3.31
N ASP A 226 4.90 21.23 3.00
CA ASP A 226 3.48 21.48 2.87
C ASP A 226 2.88 20.67 1.73
N PHE A 227 1.61 20.33 1.88
CA PHE A 227 0.90 19.53 0.90
C PHE A 227 -0.61 19.65 1.01
N ALA A 228 -1.27 19.40 -0.12
CA ALA A 228 -2.68 19.04 -0.19
C ALA A 228 -2.79 17.72 -0.94
N ALA A 229 -3.46 16.75 -0.32
CA ALA A 229 -3.58 15.40 -0.86
C ALA A 229 -5.02 14.87 -0.72
N PRO A 230 -5.84 14.97 -1.78
CA PRO A 230 -7.08 14.21 -1.86
C PRO A 230 -6.79 12.75 -2.16
N SER A 231 -7.56 11.87 -1.53
CA SER A 231 -7.54 10.44 -1.79
C SER A 231 -8.96 9.86 -1.78
N GLY A 232 -9.15 8.74 -2.46
CA GLY A 232 -10.46 8.09 -2.52
C GLY A 232 -10.37 6.61 -2.83
N LEU A 233 -11.43 5.90 -2.45
CA LEU A 233 -11.62 4.48 -2.69
C LEU A 233 -13.08 4.23 -3.04
N LEU A 234 -13.29 3.51 -4.13
CA LEU A 234 -14.56 2.88 -4.48
C LEU A 234 -14.36 1.38 -4.46
N LYS A 235 -15.27 0.65 -3.82
CA LYS A 235 -15.26 -0.81 -3.79
C LYS A 235 -16.67 -1.35 -3.93
N GLY A 236 -16.81 -2.42 -4.72
CA GLY A 236 -18.04 -3.18 -4.84
C GLY A 236 -17.74 -4.66 -4.67
N THR A 237 -18.48 -5.35 -3.80
CA THR A 237 -18.35 -6.78 -3.54
C THR A 237 -19.69 -7.46 -3.85
N PHE A 238 -19.66 -8.48 -4.69
CA PHE A 238 -20.85 -9.17 -5.19
C PHE A 238 -20.74 -10.68 -4.96
N ALA A 239 -21.69 -11.25 -4.23
CA ALA A 239 -21.90 -12.69 -4.18
C ALA A 239 -22.63 -13.11 -5.47
N LEU A 240 -21.88 -13.71 -6.41
CA LEU A 240 -22.44 -14.19 -7.68
C LEU A 240 -23.20 -15.52 -7.49
N ALA A 241 -22.81 -16.29 -6.48
CA ALA A 241 -23.45 -17.51 -6.00
C ALA A 241 -23.05 -17.72 -4.52
N GLU A 242 -23.63 -18.72 -3.85
CA GLU A 242 -23.29 -19.07 -2.45
C GLU A 242 -21.78 -19.28 -2.22
N ASN A 243 -21.06 -19.69 -3.26
CA ASN A 243 -19.64 -20.00 -3.20
C ASN A 243 -18.78 -19.14 -4.15
N GLN A 244 -19.31 -18.03 -4.68
CA GLN A 244 -18.58 -17.18 -5.63
C GLN A 244 -18.68 -15.71 -5.25
N THR A 245 -17.54 -15.04 -5.22
CA THR A 245 -17.45 -13.61 -4.92
C THR A 245 -16.68 -12.90 -6.03
N LEU A 246 -17.23 -11.77 -6.48
CA LEU A 246 -16.57 -10.83 -7.37
C LEU A 246 -16.38 -9.50 -6.64
N ARG A 247 -15.17 -8.99 -6.59
CA ARG A 247 -14.85 -7.69 -6.02
C ARG A 247 -14.23 -6.79 -7.08
N LEU A 248 -14.69 -5.54 -7.12
CA LEU A 248 -14.10 -4.47 -7.90
C LEU A 248 -13.59 -3.41 -6.93
N SER A 249 -12.38 -2.91 -7.14
CA SER A 249 -11.84 -1.82 -6.33
C SER A 249 -11.09 -0.83 -7.19
N TRP A 250 -11.34 0.46 -6.98
CA TRP A 250 -10.55 1.56 -7.51
C TRP A 250 -10.14 2.48 -6.38
N GLN A 251 -8.85 2.71 -6.25
CA GLN A 251 -8.25 3.67 -5.34
C GLN A 251 -7.52 4.74 -6.15
N ARG A 252 -7.62 5.99 -5.69
CA ARG A 252 -6.79 7.10 -6.17
C ARG A 252 -6.18 7.88 -5.01
N PHE A 253 -4.90 8.20 -5.14
CA PHE A 253 -4.22 9.21 -4.35
C PHE A 253 -3.71 10.30 -5.29
N THR A 254 -3.85 11.55 -4.89
CA THR A 254 -3.27 12.69 -5.61
C THR A 254 -2.58 13.61 -4.63
N SER A 255 -1.52 14.27 -5.07
CA SER A 255 -0.89 15.36 -4.34
C SER A 255 -0.47 16.42 -5.34
N ASP A 256 -0.84 17.67 -5.05
CA ASP A 256 -0.43 18.84 -5.82
C ASP A 256 0.30 19.79 -4.86
N ALA A 257 1.50 20.20 -5.24
CA ALA A 257 2.35 21.02 -4.41
C ALA A 257 3.21 21.97 -5.26
N ASP A 258 2.96 23.26 -5.10
CA ASP A 258 3.78 24.33 -5.64
C ASP A 258 5.00 24.54 -4.74
N GLY A 259 6.20 24.56 -5.31
CA GLY A 259 7.42 24.73 -4.52
C GLY A 259 7.74 23.59 -3.54
N ALA A 260 7.33 22.36 -3.85
CA ALA A 260 7.74 21.16 -3.12
C ALA A 260 9.26 20.95 -3.20
N ALA A 261 9.87 20.40 -2.14
CA ALA A 261 11.30 20.05 -2.21
C ALA A 261 11.59 19.08 -3.38
N TYR A 262 12.58 19.39 -4.23
CA TYR A 262 12.95 18.50 -5.33
C TYR A 262 13.30 17.11 -4.80
N ALA A 263 14.16 17.04 -3.78
CA ALA A 263 14.52 15.81 -3.11
C ALA A 263 13.56 15.56 -1.93
N GLN A 264 12.79 14.47 -1.99
CA GLN A 264 11.90 14.05 -0.91
C GLN A 264 12.63 13.20 0.15
N THR A 265 13.86 12.78 -0.14
CA THR A 265 14.77 12.05 0.75
C THR A 265 16.01 12.88 1.11
N GLY A 266 16.67 12.56 2.22
CA GLY A 266 17.91 13.24 2.66
C GLY A 266 17.72 14.41 3.63
N GLY A 267 16.59 14.46 4.34
CA GLY A 267 16.37 15.37 5.47
C GLY A 267 15.98 16.81 5.11
N ALA A 268 16.18 17.72 6.08
CA ALA A 268 15.70 19.10 6.00
C ALA A 268 16.49 19.98 5.02
N GLY A 269 17.81 19.81 4.93
CA GLY A 269 18.68 20.58 4.02
C GLY A 269 18.65 20.13 2.55
N ALA A 270 17.83 19.14 2.20
CA ALA A 270 17.76 18.63 0.83
C ALA A 270 17.26 19.71 -0.16
N ALA A 271 16.35 20.58 0.30
CA ALA A 271 15.85 21.71 -0.47
C ALA A 271 16.96 22.74 -0.79
N ASP A 272 17.91 22.98 0.12
CA ASP A 272 19.01 23.92 -0.12
C ASP A 272 19.94 23.44 -1.25
N VAL A 273 20.10 22.12 -1.38
CA VAL A 273 20.96 21.50 -2.39
C VAL A 273 20.24 21.34 -3.72
N PHE A 274 19.04 20.76 -3.74
CA PHE A 274 18.33 20.41 -4.98
C PHE A 274 17.31 21.47 -5.41
N GLY A 275 16.85 22.31 -4.50
CA GLY A 275 15.84 23.32 -4.77
C GLY A 275 14.41 22.80 -4.61
N LEU A 276 13.49 23.56 -5.17
CA LEU A 276 12.05 23.34 -5.16
C LEU A 276 11.55 23.10 -6.59
N VAL A 277 10.41 22.43 -6.73
CA VAL A 277 9.70 22.19 -7.99
C VAL A 277 8.20 22.30 -7.76
N ASP A 278 7.48 22.59 -8.84
CA ASP A 278 6.03 22.40 -8.86
C ASP A 278 5.80 20.93 -9.20
N ARG A 279 5.01 20.23 -8.38
CA ARG A 279 4.88 18.76 -8.47
C ARG A 279 3.43 18.32 -8.38
N ASN A 280 3.06 17.49 -9.35
CA ASN A 280 1.81 16.75 -9.33
C ASN A 280 2.10 15.25 -9.26
N VAL A 281 1.50 14.56 -8.29
CA VAL A 281 1.58 13.11 -8.12
C VAL A 281 0.17 12.54 -8.24
N GLN A 282 0.01 11.50 -9.05
CA GLN A 282 -1.21 10.71 -9.15
C GLN A 282 -0.84 9.23 -9.00
N ASP A 283 -1.55 8.52 -8.14
CA ASP A 283 -1.47 7.07 -8.01
C ASP A 283 -2.88 6.49 -8.15
N ASP A 284 -3.08 5.68 -9.19
CA ASP A 284 -4.27 4.89 -9.41
C ASP A 284 -3.99 3.42 -9.18
N THR A 285 -4.94 2.73 -8.55
CA THR A 285 -4.93 1.29 -8.35
C THR A 285 -6.32 0.73 -8.64
N LEU A 286 -6.42 -0.19 -9.60
CA LEU A 286 -7.64 -0.86 -9.99
C LEU A 286 -7.47 -2.38 -9.83
N SER A 287 -8.45 -3.05 -9.24
CA SER A 287 -8.52 -4.51 -9.16
C SER A 287 -9.91 -5.04 -9.49
N LEU A 288 -9.92 -6.20 -10.13
CA LEU A 288 -11.06 -7.07 -10.34
C LEU A 288 -10.68 -8.46 -9.86
N ASP A 289 -11.31 -8.89 -8.77
CA ASP A 289 -10.98 -10.10 -8.04
C ASP A 289 -12.17 -11.05 -8.06
N TRP A 290 -12.02 -12.23 -8.65
CA TRP A 290 -13.01 -13.30 -8.59
C TRP A 290 -12.47 -14.47 -7.77
N ARG A 291 -13.28 -14.97 -6.83
CA ARG A 291 -12.98 -16.13 -6.00
C ARG A 291 -14.13 -17.11 -6.04
N MET A 292 -13.80 -18.40 -5.98
CA MET A 292 -14.77 -19.46 -5.81
C MET A 292 -14.32 -20.44 -4.73
N GLU A 293 -15.25 -20.87 -3.89
CA GLU A 293 -15.07 -21.95 -2.92
C GLU A 293 -15.69 -23.23 -3.49
N GLY A 294 -14.89 -24.01 -4.23
CA GLY A 294 -15.35 -25.22 -4.91
C GLY A 294 -15.18 -26.51 -4.10
N GLY A 295 -14.69 -26.41 -2.86
CA GLY A 295 -14.46 -27.53 -1.95
C GLY A 295 -12.99 -27.84 -1.75
N ALA A 296 -12.65 -29.08 -1.36
CA ALA A 296 -11.29 -29.43 -0.94
C ALA A 296 -10.21 -29.05 -1.97
N TRP A 297 -10.34 -29.39 -3.24
CA TRP A 297 -9.22 -29.24 -4.20
C TRP A 297 -9.30 -28.01 -5.11
N LEU A 298 -10.46 -27.38 -5.22
CA LEU A 298 -10.74 -26.38 -6.24
C LEU A 298 -11.26 -25.10 -5.60
N ASN A 299 -10.36 -24.21 -5.20
CA ASN A 299 -10.68 -22.87 -4.70
C ASN A 299 -9.93 -21.82 -5.54
N PRO A 300 -10.39 -21.57 -6.79
CA PRO A 300 -9.69 -20.68 -7.69
C PRO A 300 -9.88 -19.21 -7.29
N HIS A 301 -8.81 -18.45 -7.50
CA HIS A 301 -8.71 -17.02 -7.32
C HIS A 301 -8.11 -16.42 -8.59
N VAL A 302 -8.89 -15.61 -9.28
CA VAL A 302 -8.47 -14.92 -10.51
C VAL A 302 -8.49 -13.43 -10.23
N GLN A 303 -7.38 -12.76 -10.52
CA GLN A 303 -7.25 -11.32 -10.30
C GLN A 303 -6.73 -10.65 -11.56
N LEU A 304 -7.46 -9.66 -12.05
CA LEU A 304 -7.00 -8.69 -13.04
C LEU A 304 -6.74 -7.38 -12.31
N ALA A 305 -5.57 -6.79 -12.51
CA ALA A 305 -5.22 -5.54 -11.85
C ALA A 305 -4.46 -4.59 -12.77
N TYR A 306 -4.57 -3.30 -12.46
CA TYR A 306 -3.83 -2.23 -13.10
C TYR A 306 -3.40 -1.20 -12.05
N SER A 307 -2.15 -0.77 -12.10
CA SER A 307 -1.65 0.35 -11.31
C SER A 307 -0.96 1.37 -12.21
N ASP A 308 -1.17 2.66 -11.95
CA ASP A 308 -0.54 3.76 -12.66
C ASP A 308 -0.09 4.80 -11.64
N THR A 309 1.21 4.93 -11.48
CA THR A 309 1.80 5.97 -10.65
C THR A 309 2.53 6.95 -11.56
N THR A 310 2.05 8.19 -11.62
CA THR A 310 2.60 9.27 -12.45
C THR A 310 3.05 10.43 -11.55
N VAL A 311 4.23 10.97 -11.84
CA VAL A 311 4.78 12.17 -11.20
C VAL A 311 5.23 13.13 -12.28
N ILE A 312 4.63 14.31 -12.29
CA ILE A 312 5.01 15.44 -13.13
C ILE A 312 5.80 16.42 -12.26
N GLN A 313 6.96 16.85 -12.74
CA GLN A 313 7.78 17.85 -12.07
C GLN A 313 8.15 18.95 -13.04
N GLU A 314 7.90 20.18 -12.63
CA GLU A 314 8.12 21.35 -13.46
C GLU A 314 8.80 22.46 -12.65
N ASN A 315 9.35 23.43 -13.37
CA ASN A 315 9.73 24.73 -12.81
C ASN A 315 10.75 24.63 -11.66
N ALA A 316 11.77 23.79 -11.84
CA ALA A 316 12.82 23.60 -10.84
C ALA A 316 13.58 24.91 -10.53
N ARG A 317 13.66 25.27 -9.24
CA ARG A 317 14.29 26.52 -8.74
C ARG A 317 15.11 26.29 -7.49
N SER A 318 16.14 27.09 -7.22
CA SER A 318 16.75 27.16 -5.88
C SER A 318 15.77 27.68 -4.82
N THR A 319 16.10 27.52 -3.54
CA THR A 319 15.35 28.15 -2.43
C THR A 319 15.34 29.68 -2.50
N THR A 320 16.26 30.27 -3.26
CA THR A 320 16.30 31.71 -3.57
C THR A 320 15.52 32.10 -4.84
N GLY A 321 14.83 31.16 -5.49
CA GLY A 321 13.98 31.39 -6.67
C GLY A 321 14.72 31.38 -8.02
N THR A 322 16.02 31.09 -8.05
CA THR A 322 16.81 31.03 -9.29
C THR A 322 16.50 29.73 -10.03
N ALA A 323 16.11 29.82 -11.31
CA ALA A 323 15.82 28.64 -12.13
C ALA A 323 17.02 27.68 -12.19
N ARG A 324 16.75 26.39 -12.04
CA ARG A 324 17.75 25.32 -12.20
C ARG A 324 17.98 25.06 -13.69
N PRO A 325 19.21 24.75 -14.12
CA PRO A 325 19.51 24.58 -15.53
C PRO A 325 18.98 23.26 -16.08
N CYS A 326 18.35 23.32 -17.26
CA CYS A 326 18.03 22.19 -18.12
C CYS A 326 18.76 22.38 -19.46
N PHE A 327 19.45 21.34 -19.96
CA PHE A 327 20.27 21.43 -21.16
C PHE A 327 19.74 20.53 -22.28
N PRO A 328 19.89 20.93 -23.57
CA PRO A 328 19.47 20.12 -24.72
C PRO A 328 20.41 18.95 -25.04
N TYR A 329 21.44 18.74 -24.21
CA TYR A 329 22.42 17.67 -24.32
C TYR A 329 22.51 16.91 -23.00
N ALA A 330 23.03 15.68 -23.01
CA ALA A 330 23.11 14.85 -21.82
C ALA A 330 23.98 15.52 -20.74
N ALA A 331 23.35 15.85 -19.61
CA ALA A 331 24.00 16.45 -18.45
C ALA A 331 23.33 15.96 -17.16
N SER A 332 24.08 15.82 -16.07
CA SER A 332 23.51 15.48 -14.77
C SER A 332 22.51 16.53 -14.26
N SER A 333 22.66 17.78 -14.70
CA SER A 333 21.72 18.86 -14.41
C SER A 333 20.34 18.65 -15.03
N ASN A 334 20.18 17.78 -16.03
CA ASN A 334 18.87 17.49 -16.63
C ASN A 334 17.92 16.77 -15.67
N VAL A 335 18.40 16.37 -14.48
CA VAL A 335 17.55 16.00 -13.34
C VAL A 335 16.55 17.10 -12.96
N PHE A 336 16.84 18.36 -13.31
CA PHE A 336 15.99 19.53 -13.09
C PHE A 336 15.15 19.95 -14.30
N CYS A 337 15.22 19.23 -15.42
CA CYS A 337 14.33 19.48 -16.54
C CYS A 337 12.88 19.17 -16.15
N ASP A 338 11.93 19.81 -16.82
CA ASP A 338 10.52 19.43 -16.71
C ASP A 338 10.36 17.98 -17.19
N THR A 339 9.63 17.17 -16.42
CA THR A 339 9.58 15.70 -16.60
C THR A 339 8.22 15.12 -16.26
N GLU A 340 7.84 14.06 -16.98
CA GLU A 340 6.79 13.11 -16.59
C GLU A 340 7.43 11.73 -16.40
N TYR A 341 7.39 11.23 -15.16
CA TYR A 341 7.78 9.86 -14.84
C TYR A 341 6.52 9.06 -14.52
N ALA A 342 6.37 7.90 -15.14
CA ALA A 342 5.25 7.02 -14.82
C ALA A 342 5.63 5.54 -14.80
N TYR A 343 4.99 4.79 -13.91
CA TYR A 343 5.05 3.34 -13.90
C TYR A 343 3.64 2.77 -13.99
N ARG A 344 3.40 2.06 -15.08
CA ARG A 344 2.11 1.47 -15.41
C ARG A 344 2.22 -0.04 -15.40
N THR A 345 1.56 -0.70 -14.47
CA THR A 345 1.65 -2.16 -14.30
C THR A 345 0.29 -2.80 -14.51
N ALA A 346 0.16 -3.65 -15.52
CA ALA A 346 -0.97 -4.56 -15.68
C ALA A 346 -0.60 -5.95 -15.16
N MET A 347 -1.51 -6.59 -14.44
CA MET A 347 -1.34 -7.94 -13.90
C MET A 347 -2.56 -8.81 -14.19
N LEU A 348 -2.31 -10.07 -14.56
CA LEU A 348 -3.29 -11.15 -14.53
C LEU A 348 -2.74 -12.30 -13.70
N LYS A 349 -3.49 -12.74 -12.70
CA LYS A 349 -3.13 -13.84 -11.81
C LYS A 349 -4.21 -14.91 -11.81
N PHE A 350 -3.77 -16.17 -11.89
CA PHE A 350 -4.59 -17.34 -11.64
C PHE A 350 -3.95 -18.13 -10.52
N GLU A 351 -4.70 -18.38 -9.46
CA GLU A 351 -4.25 -19.08 -8.28
C GLU A 351 -5.32 -20.09 -7.85
N ASN A 352 -4.91 -21.19 -7.26
CA ASN A 352 -5.82 -22.13 -6.62
C ASN A 352 -5.19 -22.62 -5.32
N THR A 353 -6.01 -22.73 -4.27
CA THR A 353 -5.62 -23.36 -3.02
C THR A 353 -6.42 -24.64 -2.82
N GLY A 354 -5.74 -25.78 -2.83
CA GLY A 354 -6.30 -27.05 -2.40
C GLY A 354 -6.06 -27.26 -0.91
N GLU A 355 -7.02 -27.85 -0.22
CA GLU A 355 -6.99 -28.27 1.17
C GLU A 355 -7.32 -29.77 1.24
N THR A 356 -6.58 -30.49 2.07
CA THR A 356 -6.89 -31.86 2.44
C THR A 356 -6.45 -32.11 3.87
N SER A 357 -7.25 -32.86 4.61
CA SER A 357 -6.99 -33.21 6.00
C SER A 357 -7.08 -34.72 6.22
N GLY A 358 -6.41 -35.18 7.27
CA GLY A 358 -6.43 -36.55 7.72
C GLY A 358 -6.28 -36.65 9.24
N ALA A 359 -6.08 -37.87 9.75
CA ALA A 359 -5.95 -38.08 11.19
C ALA A 359 -4.66 -37.44 11.73
N GLY A 360 -4.81 -36.25 12.33
CA GLY A 360 -3.71 -35.50 12.93
C GLY A 360 -2.81 -34.79 11.91
N TRP A 361 -3.31 -34.48 10.71
CA TRP A 361 -2.59 -33.60 9.79
C TRP A 361 -3.56 -32.84 8.88
N ASP A 362 -3.17 -31.61 8.55
CA ASP A 362 -3.83 -30.75 7.55
C ASP A 362 -2.79 -30.32 6.52
N ALA A 363 -3.19 -30.26 5.26
CA ALA A 363 -2.33 -29.84 4.17
C ALA A 363 -3.05 -28.86 3.25
N PHE A 364 -2.38 -27.75 2.97
CA PHE A 364 -2.80 -26.74 2.00
C PHE A 364 -1.77 -26.68 0.88
N LEU A 365 -2.22 -26.61 -0.36
CA LEU A 365 -1.37 -26.45 -1.54
C LEU A 365 -1.90 -25.29 -2.36
N THR A 366 -1.18 -24.17 -2.30
CA THR A 366 -1.45 -22.99 -3.13
C THR A 366 -0.49 -22.97 -4.31
N TYR A 367 -1.02 -22.83 -5.51
CA TYR A 367 -0.23 -22.75 -6.73
C TYR A 367 -0.88 -21.82 -7.72
N GLY A 368 -0.05 -21.20 -8.56
CA GLY A 368 -0.56 -20.21 -9.48
C GLY A 368 0.45 -19.79 -10.55
N VAL A 369 -0.08 -18.97 -11.44
CA VAL A 369 0.66 -18.25 -12.46
C VAL A 369 0.27 -16.78 -12.42
N GLN A 370 1.28 -15.91 -12.53
CA GLN A 370 1.12 -14.47 -12.56
C GLN A 370 1.81 -13.90 -13.80
N PHE A 371 1.07 -13.15 -14.60
CA PHE A 371 1.58 -12.40 -15.73
C PHE A 371 1.60 -10.92 -15.36
N THR A 372 2.73 -10.25 -15.54
CA THR A 372 2.84 -8.80 -15.33
C THR A 372 3.47 -8.13 -16.53
N ASN A 373 2.93 -6.98 -16.92
CA ASN A 373 3.51 -6.09 -17.90
C ASN A 373 3.64 -4.70 -17.29
N GLN A 374 4.87 -4.25 -17.08
CA GLN A 374 5.18 -2.96 -16.49
C GLN A 374 5.83 -2.07 -17.53
N GLN A 375 5.28 -0.88 -17.75
CA GLN A 375 5.86 0.16 -18.58
C GLN A 375 6.43 1.25 -17.69
N ARG A 376 7.66 1.67 -18.00
CA ARG A 376 8.35 2.82 -17.41
C ARG A 376 8.37 3.95 -18.43
N VAL A 377 7.79 5.08 -18.06
CA VAL A 377 7.75 6.32 -18.84
C VAL A 377 8.72 7.31 -18.20
N ALA A 378 9.47 8.01 -19.06
CA ALA A 378 10.44 9.01 -18.65
C ALA A 378 10.48 10.11 -19.72
N ASP A 379 9.40 10.89 -19.82
CA ASP A 379 9.34 12.04 -20.73
C ASP A 379 10.05 13.24 -20.09
N SER A 380 10.83 13.97 -20.86
CA SER A 380 11.63 15.08 -20.35
C SER A 380 11.95 16.12 -21.42
N ALA A 381 11.95 17.39 -21.02
CA ALA A 381 12.37 18.51 -21.86
C ALA A 381 13.85 18.43 -22.32
N GLY A 382 14.68 17.62 -21.66
CA GLY A 382 16.07 17.36 -22.03
C GLY A 382 16.43 15.88 -21.90
N PRO A 383 17.52 15.42 -22.54
CA PRO A 383 17.90 14.01 -22.49
C PRO A 383 18.28 13.55 -21.07
N ILE A 384 17.65 12.47 -20.60
CA ILE A 384 17.84 11.90 -19.26
C ILE A 384 18.41 10.47 -19.31
N GLY A 385 19.74 10.36 -19.26
CA GLY A 385 20.44 9.06 -19.34
C GLY A 385 20.39 8.20 -18.06
N PHE A 386 19.90 8.74 -16.94
CA PHE A 386 19.85 8.06 -15.63
C PHE A 386 18.48 7.45 -15.32
N HIS A 387 17.49 7.62 -16.19
CA HIS A 387 16.15 7.07 -16.01
C HIS A 387 15.55 6.59 -17.34
N PRO A 388 16.18 5.59 -18.00
CA PRO A 388 15.75 5.16 -19.32
C PRO A 388 14.35 4.54 -19.27
N GLU A 389 13.51 4.91 -20.25
CA GLU A 389 12.21 4.29 -20.50
C GLU A 389 12.34 2.83 -20.96
N GLY A 390 11.27 2.07 -20.80
CA GLY A 390 11.25 0.68 -21.23
C GLY A 390 10.05 -0.10 -20.72
N GLN A 391 10.08 -1.40 -20.95
CA GLN A 391 9.03 -2.33 -20.56
C GLN A 391 9.63 -3.59 -19.94
N ASP A 392 9.05 -4.05 -18.83
CA ASP A 392 9.36 -5.33 -18.17
C ASP A 392 8.13 -6.24 -18.24
N ARG A 393 8.27 -7.40 -18.90
CA ARG A 393 7.25 -8.44 -18.97
C ARG A 393 7.71 -9.65 -18.19
N LYS A 394 6.88 -10.13 -17.27
CA LYS A 394 7.23 -11.25 -16.40
C LYS A 394 6.13 -12.29 -16.32
N VAL A 395 6.54 -13.56 -16.30
CA VAL A 395 5.69 -14.71 -15.99
C VAL A 395 6.26 -15.39 -14.77
N GLY A 396 5.49 -15.41 -13.69
CA GLY A 396 5.82 -16.08 -12.44
C GLY A 396 5.01 -17.35 -12.27
N LEU A 397 5.67 -18.48 -12.09
CA LEU A 397 5.07 -19.77 -11.74
C LEU A 397 5.46 -20.11 -10.31
N TYR A 398 4.49 -20.47 -9.47
CA TYR A 398 4.75 -20.75 -8.07
C TYR A 398 3.86 -21.85 -7.49
N ALA A 399 4.38 -22.51 -6.46
CA ALA A 399 3.65 -23.43 -5.61
C ALA A 399 4.20 -23.36 -4.18
N GLN A 400 3.30 -23.35 -3.20
CA GLN A 400 3.59 -23.40 -1.77
C GLN A 400 2.70 -24.44 -1.12
N GLY A 401 3.33 -25.37 -0.41
CA GLY A 401 2.65 -26.28 0.49
C GLY A 401 2.69 -25.74 1.91
N GLU A 402 1.65 -25.99 2.67
CA GLU A 402 1.63 -25.83 4.12
C GLU A 402 1.10 -27.12 4.74
N PHE A 403 1.90 -27.73 5.61
CA PHE A 403 1.59 -29.00 6.25
C PHE A 403 1.60 -28.81 7.76
N VAL A 404 0.45 -28.97 8.40
CA VAL A 404 0.29 -28.96 9.85
C VAL A 404 0.18 -30.41 10.31
N ILE A 405 1.06 -30.83 11.22
CA ILE A 405 1.15 -32.21 11.70
C ILE A 405 0.98 -32.20 13.22
N ALA A 406 -0.04 -32.93 13.68
CA ALA A 406 -0.43 -33.12 15.07
C ALA A 406 -0.54 -31.81 15.87
N ASP A 407 -0.99 -30.74 15.21
CA ASP A 407 -1.10 -29.36 15.74
C ASP A 407 0.19 -28.80 16.37
N ARG A 408 1.33 -29.42 16.08
CA ARG A 408 2.61 -29.14 16.74
C ARG A 408 3.70 -28.77 15.76
N LEU A 409 3.67 -29.33 14.55
CA LEU A 409 4.70 -29.09 13.54
C LEU A 409 4.04 -28.49 12.30
N THR A 410 4.44 -27.27 11.95
CA THR A 410 4.08 -26.66 10.65
C THR A 410 5.31 -26.66 9.74
N LEU A 411 5.16 -27.17 8.52
CA LEU A 411 6.17 -27.12 7.46
C LEU A 411 5.61 -26.35 6.25
N ILE A 412 6.37 -25.38 5.73
CA ILE A 412 5.96 -24.56 4.59
C ILE A 412 7.04 -24.56 3.50
N PRO A 413 7.11 -25.61 2.65
CA PRO A 413 7.95 -25.60 1.45
C PRO A 413 7.29 -24.76 0.35
N GLY A 414 8.09 -23.99 -0.37
CA GLY A 414 7.63 -23.19 -1.51
C GLY A 414 8.70 -23.05 -2.58
N ALA A 415 8.25 -22.94 -3.83
CA ALA A 415 9.10 -22.70 -4.98
C ALA A 415 8.43 -21.72 -5.94
N ARG A 416 9.23 -20.82 -6.52
CA ARG A 416 8.83 -19.90 -7.57
C ARG A 416 9.90 -19.79 -8.64
N ILE A 417 9.47 -19.65 -9.89
CA ILE A 417 10.32 -19.28 -11.03
C ILE A 417 9.68 -18.07 -11.71
N ASP A 418 10.45 -17.00 -11.87
CA ASP A 418 10.08 -15.83 -12.65
C ASP A 418 10.92 -15.78 -13.93
N LEU A 419 10.25 -15.68 -15.07
CA LEU A 419 10.84 -15.47 -16.38
C LEU A 419 10.53 -14.03 -16.79
N ALA A 420 11.56 -13.20 -16.96
CA ALA A 420 11.42 -11.79 -17.27
C ALA A 420 12.04 -11.47 -18.64
N ARG A 421 11.39 -10.59 -19.39
CA ARG A 421 11.89 -9.99 -20.63
C ARG A 421 11.77 -8.48 -20.53
N ARG A 422 12.91 -7.81 -20.65
CA ARG A 422 13.03 -6.35 -20.53
C ARG A 422 13.46 -5.78 -21.86
N THR A 423 12.71 -4.80 -22.35
CA THR A 423 12.98 -4.09 -23.60
C THR A 423 13.16 -2.62 -23.30
N ALA A 424 14.29 -2.05 -23.71
CA ALA A 424 14.49 -0.60 -23.65
C ALA A 424 13.50 0.12 -24.59
N GLY A 425 13.13 1.36 -24.24
CA GLY A 425 12.35 2.23 -25.13
C GLY A 425 13.13 2.59 -26.40
N ALA A 426 12.40 3.03 -27.42
CA ALA A 426 12.97 3.26 -28.76
C ALA A 426 14.02 4.37 -28.78
N ASP A 427 13.88 5.35 -27.88
CA ASP A 427 14.76 6.52 -27.81
C ASP A 427 15.94 6.32 -26.86
N VAL A 428 16.09 5.14 -26.26
CA VAL A 428 17.19 4.80 -25.35
C VAL A 428 18.45 4.40 -26.14
N PRO A 429 19.53 5.20 -26.12
CA PRO A 429 20.73 4.90 -26.90
C PRO A 429 21.39 3.59 -26.45
N GLY A 430 21.62 2.68 -27.40
CA GLY A 430 22.24 1.38 -27.11
C GLY A 430 21.33 0.40 -26.36
N GLY A 431 20.03 0.68 -26.29
CA GLY A 431 19.04 -0.22 -25.69
C GLY A 431 19.01 -1.59 -26.39
N SER A 432 18.98 -2.65 -25.59
CA SER A 432 18.84 -4.02 -26.07
C SER A 432 17.79 -4.76 -25.26
N GLU A 433 17.20 -5.80 -25.85
CA GLU A 433 16.37 -6.74 -25.10
C GLU A 433 17.24 -7.60 -24.19
N VAL A 434 16.76 -7.85 -22.97
CA VAL A 434 17.38 -8.74 -21.99
C VAL A 434 16.35 -9.73 -21.51
N GLU A 435 16.70 -11.01 -21.48
CA GLU A 435 15.91 -12.08 -20.89
C GLU A 435 16.60 -12.57 -19.62
N ASP A 436 15.86 -12.61 -18.52
CA ASP A 436 16.36 -13.00 -17.21
C ASP A 436 15.49 -14.10 -16.60
N GLN A 437 16.12 -14.97 -15.82
CA GLN A 437 15.44 -15.97 -15.00
C GLN A 437 15.81 -15.76 -13.54
N ALA A 438 14.80 -15.76 -12.67
CA ALA A 438 14.99 -15.79 -11.22
C ALA A 438 14.22 -16.97 -10.62
N SER A 439 14.76 -17.56 -9.56
CA SER A 439 14.10 -18.64 -8.82
C SER A 439 14.19 -18.39 -7.32
N ALA A 440 13.11 -18.68 -6.60
CA ALA A 440 13.07 -18.66 -5.15
C ALA A 440 12.67 -20.05 -4.63
N LEU A 441 13.39 -20.51 -3.62
CA LEU A 441 13.03 -21.71 -2.84
C LEU A 441 12.91 -21.26 -1.39
N THR A 442 11.73 -21.46 -0.81
CA THR A 442 11.45 -21.10 0.58
C THR A 442 11.16 -22.36 1.38
N PHE A 443 11.65 -22.41 2.61
CA PHE A 443 11.30 -23.46 3.54
C PHE A 443 11.18 -22.86 4.93
N ALA A 444 10.01 -22.98 5.53
CA ALA A 444 9.77 -22.54 6.90
C ALA A 444 9.31 -23.72 7.77
N ARG A 445 9.68 -23.66 9.05
CA ARG A 445 9.32 -24.66 10.07
C ARG A 445 8.98 -23.94 11.36
N SER A 446 7.86 -24.33 11.98
CA SER A 446 7.55 -23.97 13.38
C SER A 446 7.24 -25.24 14.18
N THR A 447 7.62 -25.23 15.45
CA THR A 447 7.23 -26.22 16.45
C THR A 447 6.64 -25.51 17.66
N ILE A 448 5.41 -25.86 18.04
CA ILE A 448 4.74 -25.38 19.26
C ILE A 448 5.06 -26.31 20.43
#